data_AF-A0A822C6Q7-F1
#
_entry.id   AF-A0A822C6Q7-F1
#
_cell.length_a   1.000
_cell.length_b   1.000
_cell.length_c   1.000
_cell.angle_alpha   90.00
_cell.angle_beta   90.00
_cell.angle_gamma   90.00
#
_symmetry.space_group_name_H-M   'P 1'
#
loop_
_entity.id
_entity.type
_entity.pdbx_description
1 polymer ?
#
loop_
_entity_poly.entity_id
_entity_poly.type
_entity_poly.pdbx_seq_one_letter_code
_entity_poly.pdbx_strand_id
1 'polypeptide(L)'
;ILKIEYDDQAKKESFNYCRQYYADNKATVKAIDELENDYQYHSPIWWYTKESAVYRLLSSAVQTHDANMIIKMGFFMQDLHREIKRIYYETERTTKVTLYRGHGMLADEFEKFRKREGEVFAFNWFLST
;
A
#
# COMPACT_ATOMS: atom_id res chain seq x y z
N ILE A 1 -4.82 -7.87 10.19
CA ILE A 1 -3.57 -7.31 9.61
C ILE A 1 -2.88 -6.36 10.60
N LEU A 2 -3.47 -5.22 10.98
CA LEU A 2 -2.79 -4.21 11.82
C LEU A 2 -2.44 -4.63 13.27
N LYS A 3 -2.89 -5.80 13.71
CA LYS A 3 -2.64 -6.37 15.05
C LYS A 3 -1.76 -7.63 15.02
N ILE A 4 -1.33 -8.07 13.83
CA ILE A 4 -0.47 -9.26 13.67
C ILE A 4 0.95 -8.85 14.05
N GLU A 5 1.65 -9.64 14.86
CA GLU A 5 3.06 -9.38 15.14
C GLU A 5 3.92 -9.99 14.04
N TYR A 6 4.92 -9.24 13.59
CA TYR A 6 5.88 -9.67 12.58
C TYR A 6 7.28 -9.57 13.19
N ASP A 7 7.83 -10.72 13.57
CA ASP A 7 9.25 -10.82 13.88
C ASP A 7 10.09 -10.78 12.59
N ASP A 8 11.41 -10.76 12.73
CA ASP A 8 12.30 -10.65 11.58
C ASP A 8 12.26 -11.89 10.67
N GLN A 9 11.93 -13.06 11.24
CA GLN A 9 11.73 -14.28 10.46
C GLN A 9 10.48 -14.17 9.57
N ALA A 10 9.37 -13.69 10.12
CA ALA A 10 8.13 -13.45 9.38
C ALA A 10 8.30 -12.41 8.27
N LYS A 11 9.10 -11.36 8.51
CA LYS A 11 9.46 -10.37 7.47
C LYS A 11 10.25 -11.03 6.34
N LYS A 12 11.29 -11.81 6.67
CA LYS A 12 12.11 -12.53 5.68
C LYS A 12 11.28 -13.50 4.84
N GLU A 13 10.38 -14.24 5.47
CA GLU A 13 9.44 -15.11 4.76
C GLU A 13 8.49 -14.34 3.85
N SER A 14 8.12 -13.13 4.23
CA SER A 14 7.27 -12.26 3.42
C SER A 14 7.98 -11.78 2.17
N PHE A 15 9.26 -11.38 2.27
CA PHE A 15 10.07 -11.04 1.10
C PHE A 15 10.27 -12.25 0.17
N ASN A 16 10.57 -13.43 0.72
CA ASN A 16 10.71 -14.65 -0.07
C ASN A 16 9.43 -15.03 -0.80
N TYR A 17 8.27 -14.91 -0.13
CA TYR A 17 6.98 -15.12 -0.76
C TYR A 17 6.76 -14.15 -1.94
N CYS A 18 7.03 -12.86 -1.75
CA CYS A 18 6.89 -11.86 -2.81
C CYS A 18 7.81 -12.16 -4.01
N ARG A 19 9.05 -12.57 -3.78
CA ARG A 19 9.98 -12.98 -4.87
C ARG A 19 9.44 -14.15 -5.67
N GLN A 20 8.91 -15.17 -5.00
CA GLN A 20 8.34 -16.34 -5.66
C GLN A 20 7.08 -15.99 -6.45
N TYR A 21 6.21 -15.18 -5.86
CA TYR A 21 4.97 -14.74 -6.51
C TYR A 21 5.24 -13.94 -7.80
N TYR A 22 6.28 -13.11 -7.80
CA TYR A 22 6.66 -12.26 -8.93
C TYR A 22 7.88 -12.79 -9.71
N ALA A 23 8.18 -14.09 -9.65
CA ALA A 23 9.39 -14.66 -10.22
C ALA A 23 9.61 -14.31 -11.71
N ASP A 24 8.52 -14.21 -12.48
CA ASP A 24 8.56 -13.87 -13.91
C ASP A 24 8.76 -12.36 -14.17
N ASN A 25 8.57 -11.51 -13.15
CA ASN A 25 8.72 -10.06 -13.24
C ASN A 25 10.03 -9.61 -12.58
N LYS A 26 11.12 -9.69 -13.34
CA LYS A 26 12.47 -9.32 -12.89
C LYS A 26 12.57 -7.91 -12.28
N ALA A 27 11.80 -6.95 -12.81
CA ALA A 27 11.80 -5.58 -12.29
C ALA A 27 11.18 -5.51 -10.89
N THR A 28 10.12 -6.30 -10.65
CA THR A 28 9.48 -6.39 -9.33
C THR A 28 10.34 -7.15 -8.34
N VAL A 29 10.97 -8.27 -8.76
CA VAL A 29 11.92 -9.01 -7.91
C VAL A 29 13.07 -8.09 -7.46
N LYS A 30 13.68 -7.34 -8.39
CA LYS A 30 14.73 -6.38 -8.05
C LYS A 30 14.27 -5.33 -7.03
N ALA A 31 13.06 -4.80 -7.20
CA ALA A 31 12.51 -3.83 -6.26
C ALA A 31 12.19 -4.43 -4.89
N ILE A 32 11.85 -5.72 -4.81
CA ILE A 32 11.70 -6.46 -3.55
C ILE A 32 13.07 -6.63 -2.88
N ASP A 33 14.13 -6.92 -3.64
CA ASP A 33 15.50 -7.02 -3.13
C ASP A 33 16.00 -5.67 -2.59
N GLU A 34 15.76 -4.59 -3.33
CA GLU A 34 16.06 -3.22 -2.87
C GLU A 34 15.29 -2.90 -1.58
N LEU A 35 14.00 -3.24 -1.53
CA LEU A 35 13.20 -3.03 -0.33
C LEU A 35 13.77 -3.79 0.87
N GLU A 36 14.09 -5.09 0.75
CA GLU A 36 14.60 -5.89 1.87
C GLU A 36 15.96 -5.38 2.38
N ASN A 37 16.89 -5.09 1.46
CA ASN A 37 18.25 -4.69 1.82
C ASN A 37 18.31 -3.29 2.45
N ASP A 38 17.52 -2.36 1.91
CA ASP A 38 17.60 -0.95 2.28
C ASP A 38 16.44 -0.51 3.20
N TYR A 39 15.58 -1.43 3.65
CA TYR A 39 14.35 -1.11 4.36
C TYR A 39 14.58 -0.15 5.53
N GLN A 40 15.63 -0.41 6.31
CA GLN A 40 15.99 0.34 7.51
C GLN A 40 16.56 1.74 7.27
N TYR A 41 17.05 2.03 6.06
CA TYR A 41 17.69 3.30 5.72
C TYR A 41 16.69 4.38 5.29
N HIS A 42 15.46 3.98 4.98
CA HIS A 42 14.41 4.88 4.55
C HIS A 42 13.12 4.61 5.33
N SER A 43 12.26 5.62 5.42
CA SER A 43 11.00 5.43 6.11
C SER A 43 9.96 4.71 5.23
N PRO A 44 8.98 4.01 5.82
CA PRO A 44 7.92 3.34 5.08
C PRO A 44 7.21 4.22 4.05
N ILE A 45 6.96 5.50 4.35
CA ILE A 45 6.34 6.45 3.42
C ILE A 45 7.25 6.71 2.22
N TRP A 46 8.56 6.81 2.42
CA TRP A 46 9.52 6.95 1.33
C TRP A 46 9.47 5.76 0.38
N TRP A 47 9.40 4.54 0.92
CA TRP A 47 9.25 3.33 0.11
C TRP A 47 7.92 3.29 -0.66
N TYR A 48 6.84 3.78 -0.02
CA TYR A 48 5.52 3.87 -0.62
C TYR A 48 5.42 4.93 -1.73
N THR A 49 6.10 6.07 -1.59
CA THR A 49 6.04 7.19 -2.55
C THR A 49 7.13 7.17 -3.60
N LYS A 50 8.27 6.51 -3.35
CA LYS A 50 9.24 6.19 -4.41
C LYS A 50 8.48 5.48 -5.52
N GLU A 51 8.84 5.71 -6.79
CA GLU A 51 8.29 4.99 -7.96
C GLU A 51 8.65 3.48 -7.96
N SER A 52 8.75 2.88 -6.78
CA SER A 52 9.12 1.52 -6.48
C SER A 52 7.97 0.57 -6.81
N ALA A 53 8.32 -0.71 -6.92
CA ALA A 53 7.33 -1.77 -7.05
C ALA A 53 6.44 -1.94 -5.80
N VAL A 54 6.74 -1.28 -4.67
CA VAL A 54 6.03 -1.50 -3.40
C VAL A 54 4.61 -0.96 -3.44
N TYR A 55 4.41 0.27 -3.93
CA TYR A 55 3.07 0.81 -4.15
C TYR A 55 2.26 -0.09 -5.11
N ARG A 56 2.87 -0.50 -6.22
CA ARG A 56 2.22 -1.35 -7.22
C ARG A 56 1.88 -2.73 -6.65
N LEU A 57 2.77 -3.33 -5.88
CA LEU A 57 2.60 -4.63 -5.24
C LEU A 57 1.44 -4.60 -4.24
N LEU A 58 1.39 -3.58 -3.39
CA LEU A 58 0.31 -3.42 -2.40
C LEU A 58 -1.02 -3.10 -3.07
N SER A 59 -1.02 -2.18 -4.05
CA SER A 59 -2.24 -1.78 -4.77
C SER A 59 -2.83 -2.98 -5.53
N SER A 60 -1.98 -3.76 -6.20
CA SER A 60 -2.38 -5.00 -6.90
C SER A 60 -2.97 -6.02 -5.93
N ALA A 61 -2.28 -6.32 -4.83
CA ALA A 61 -2.73 -7.30 -3.84
C ALA A 61 -4.10 -6.98 -3.24
N VAL A 62 -4.36 -5.70 -2.95
CA VAL A 62 -5.66 -5.25 -2.45
C VAL A 62 -6.72 -5.30 -3.54
N GLN A 63 -6.40 -4.91 -4.78
CA GLN A 63 -7.34 -4.96 -5.89
C GLN A 63 -7.76 -6.39 -6.23
N THR A 64 -6.82 -7.34 -6.24
CA THR A 64 -7.09 -8.76 -6.51
C THR A 64 -7.61 -9.51 -5.30
N HIS A 65 -7.76 -8.85 -4.14
CA HIS A 65 -8.18 -9.45 -2.87
C HIS A 65 -7.30 -10.66 -2.48
N ASP A 66 -6.01 -10.61 -2.81
CA ASP A 66 -5.04 -11.67 -2.50
C ASP A 66 -4.71 -11.64 -1.00
N ALA A 67 -5.51 -12.36 -0.21
CA ALA A 67 -5.37 -12.41 1.25
C ALA A 67 -3.98 -12.86 1.70
N ASN A 68 -3.34 -13.76 0.95
CA ASN A 68 -2.00 -14.25 1.28
C ASN A 68 -0.96 -13.14 1.11
N MET A 69 -1.00 -12.43 -0.02
CA MET A 69 -0.12 -11.29 -0.27
C MET A 69 -0.34 -10.16 0.74
N ILE A 70 -1.61 -9.87 1.06
CA ILE A 70 -1.99 -8.86 2.06
C ILE A 70 -1.44 -9.23 3.45
N ILE A 71 -1.52 -10.50 3.86
CA ILE A 71 -0.98 -10.94 5.16
C ILE A 71 0.54 -10.87 5.16
N LYS A 72 1.21 -11.30 4.09
CA LYS A 72 2.68 -11.25 3.99
C LYS A 72 3.20 -9.81 4.00
N MET A 73 2.53 -8.89 3.31
CA MET A 73 2.89 -7.46 3.32
C MET A 73 2.33 -6.69 4.53
N GLY A 74 1.77 -7.38 5.52
CA GLY A 74 1.15 -6.75 6.67
C GLY A 74 2.12 -5.95 7.54
N PHE A 75 3.39 -6.37 7.66
CA PHE A 75 4.41 -5.61 8.37
C PHE A 75 4.58 -4.22 7.75
N PHE A 76 4.70 -4.14 6.42
CA PHE A 76 4.90 -2.89 5.71
C PHE A 76 3.67 -1.97 5.87
N MET A 77 2.46 -2.53 5.74
CA MET A 77 1.23 -1.76 5.94
C MET A 77 1.09 -1.22 7.37
N GLN A 78 1.55 -1.96 8.37
CA GLN A 78 1.59 -1.48 9.75
C GLN A 78 2.57 -0.34 9.92
N ASP A 79 3.79 -0.49 9.40
CA ASP A 79 4.85 0.51 9.49
C ASP A 79 4.42 1.81 8.79
N LEU A 80 3.86 1.70 7.58
CA LEU A 80 3.29 2.82 6.83
C LEU A 80 2.13 3.49 7.59
N HIS A 81 1.20 2.71 8.13
CA HIS A 81 0.09 3.26 8.92
C HIS A 81 0.56 4.00 10.17
N ARG A 82 1.58 3.47 10.87
CA ARG A 82 2.16 4.12 12.06
C ARG A 82 2.83 5.44 11.67
N GLU A 83 3.58 5.47 10.58
CA GLU A 83 4.23 6.69 10.11
C GLU A 83 3.22 7.76 9.68
N ILE A 84 2.19 7.40 8.90
CA ILE A 84 1.13 8.34 8.52
C ILE A 84 0.45 8.93 9.76
N LYS A 85 0.14 8.10 10.76
CA LYS A 85 -0.44 8.60 12.03
C LYS A 85 0.51 9.53 12.77
N ARG A 86 1.80 9.19 12.83
CA ARG A 86 2.82 10.04 13.46
C ARG A 86 2.84 11.43 12.80
N ILE A 87 2.99 11.48 11.48
CA ILE A 87 2.99 12.73 10.70
C ILE A 87 1.70 13.51 10.93
N TYR A 88 0.55 12.83 10.94
CA TYR A 88 -0.76 13.46 11.19
C TYR A 88 -0.86 14.10 12.58
N TYR A 89 -0.27 13.50 13.61
CA TYR A 89 -0.26 14.07 14.96
C TYR A 89 0.79 15.17 15.16
N GLU A 90 1.90 15.10 14.44
CA GLU A 90 2.99 16.10 14.49
C GLU A 90 2.67 17.36 13.67
N THR A 91 1.80 17.28 12.68
CA THR A 91 1.41 18.42 11.84
C THR A 91 0.38 19.29 12.57
N GLU A 92 0.69 20.56 12.84
CA GLU A 92 -0.27 21.52 13.40
C GLU A 92 -1.50 21.63 12.51
N ARG A 93 -2.68 21.37 13.10
CA ARG A 93 -3.93 21.26 12.35
C ARG A 93 -4.42 22.64 11.93
N THR A 94 -4.48 22.86 10.62
CA THR A 94 -5.35 23.89 10.04
C THR A 94 -6.16 23.34 8.87
N THR A 95 -7.49 23.50 9.02
CA THR A 95 -8.51 23.54 7.97
C THR A 95 -8.89 22.27 7.21
N LYS A 96 -10.14 22.27 6.74
CA LYS A 96 -10.67 21.38 5.71
C LYS A 96 -9.84 21.60 4.45
N VAL A 97 -9.07 20.58 4.04
CA VAL A 97 -8.31 20.61 2.79
C VAL A 97 -9.13 19.92 1.70
N THR A 98 -9.14 20.51 0.51
CA THR A 98 -9.70 19.87 -0.69
C THR A 98 -8.54 19.29 -1.50
N LEU A 99 -8.60 17.99 -1.77
CA LEU A 99 -7.59 17.24 -2.51
C LEU A 99 -8.23 16.64 -3.78
N TYR A 100 -7.41 16.37 -4.79
CA TYR A 100 -7.90 15.91 -6.10
C TYR A 100 -7.15 14.64 -6.51
N ARG A 101 -7.89 13.56 -6.76
CA ARG A 101 -7.32 12.31 -7.24
C ARG A 101 -7.86 11.94 -8.61
N GLY A 102 -6.97 11.74 -9.58
CA GLY A 102 -7.32 11.10 -10.83
C GLY A 102 -7.58 9.60 -10.65
N HIS A 103 -8.66 9.09 -11.21
CA HIS A 103 -8.95 7.66 -11.25
C HIS A 103 -9.50 7.28 -12.62
N GLY A 104 -8.81 6.38 -13.32
CA GLY A 104 -9.32 5.79 -14.56
C GLY A 104 -10.40 4.77 -14.24
N MET A 105 -11.54 4.88 -14.91
CA MET A 105 -12.69 4.00 -14.72
C MET A 105 -13.37 3.75 -16.07
N LEU A 106 -13.94 2.55 -16.27
CA LEU A 106 -14.73 2.27 -17.46
C LEU A 106 -16.03 3.09 -17.44
N ALA A 107 -16.54 3.48 -18.62
CA ALA A 107 -17.75 4.30 -18.72
C ALA A 107 -18.95 3.67 -17.98
N ASP A 108 -19.13 2.35 -18.11
CA ASP A 108 -20.23 1.64 -17.44
C ASP A 108 -20.06 1.57 -15.91
N GLU A 109 -18.82 1.50 -15.42
CA GLU A 109 -18.52 1.57 -13.99
C GLU A 109 -18.78 2.98 -13.45
N PHE A 110 -18.42 4.01 -14.23
CA PHE A 110 -18.68 5.41 -13.87
C PHE A 110 -20.18 5.69 -13.79
N GLU A 111 -20.97 5.16 -14.72
CA GLU A 111 -22.43 5.28 -14.68
C GLU A 111 -23.04 4.58 -13.45
N LYS A 112 -22.50 3.43 -13.04
CA LYS A 112 -22.91 2.79 -11.77
C LYS A 112 -22.52 3.64 -10.57
N PHE A 113 -21.33 4.25 -10.60
CA PHE A 113 -20.84 5.12 -9.53
C PHE A 113 -21.72 6.36 -9.38
N ARG A 114 -22.08 7.02 -10.49
CA ARG A 114 -22.94 8.21 -10.52
C ARG A 114 -24.33 7.94 -9.95
N LYS A 115 -24.88 6.73 -10.15
CA LYS A 115 -26.20 6.33 -9.62
C LYS A 115 -26.22 6.12 -8.10
N ARG A 116 -25.05 6.09 -7.43
CA ARG A 116 -24.90 5.93 -5.98
C ARG A 116 -24.62 7.27 -5.29
N GLU A 117 -25.06 8.38 -5.88
CA GLU A 117 -24.92 9.70 -5.28
C GLU A 117 -25.58 9.73 -3.89
N GLY A 118 -24.87 10.27 -2.89
CA GLY A 118 -25.31 10.29 -1.49
C GLY A 118 -24.91 9.06 -0.67
N GLU A 119 -24.34 8.01 -1.29
CA GLU A 119 -23.79 6.86 -0.56
C GLU A 119 -22.37 7.12 -0.05
N VAL A 120 -21.96 6.32 0.95
CA VAL A 120 -20.60 6.33 1.51
C VAL A 120 -19.74 5.26 0.84
N PHE A 121 -18.54 5.63 0.44
CA PHE A 121 -17.56 4.72 -0.12
C PHE A 121 -16.50 4.37 0.91
N ALA A 122 -16.16 3.08 1.00
CA ALA A 122 -15.02 2.59 1.76
C ALA A 122 -13.90 2.22 0.80
N PHE A 123 -12.67 2.59 1.15
CA PHE A 123 -11.47 2.22 0.40
C PHE A 123 -10.65 1.24 1.22
N ASN A 124 -10.25 0.14 0.59
CA ASN A 124 -9.47 -0.92 1.24
C ASN A 124 -7.94 -0.68 1.16
N TRP A 125 -7.51 0.47 0.62
CA TRP A 125 -6.11 0.82 0.38
C TRP A 125 -5.83 2.30 0.75
N PHE A 126 -4.55 2.65 0.87
CA PHE A 126 -4.12 4.00 1.26
C PHE A 126 -4.31 5.02 0.13
N LEU A 127 -5.22 5.98 0.32
CA LEU A 127 -5.46 7.05 -0.65
C LEU A 127 -4.22 7.95 -0.83
N SER A 128 -3.76 8.07 -2.08
CA SER A 128 -2.78 9.08 -2.52
C SER A 128 -3.49 10.13 -3.36
N THR A 129 -3.36 11.41 -3.03
CA THR A 129 -4.22 12.50 -3.53
C THR A 129 -3.42 13.76 -3.76
#